data_AF-A0AAD1W993-F1
#
_entry.id   AF-A0AAD1W993-F1
#
_cell.length_a   1.000
_cell.length_b   1.000
_cell.length_c   1.000
_cell.angle_alpha   90.00
_cell.angle_beta   90.00
_cell.angle_gamma   90.00
#
_symmetry.space_group_name_H-M   'P 1'
#
loop_
_entity.id
_entity.type
_entity.pdbx_description
1 polymer ?
#
loop_
_entity_poly.entity_id
_entity_poly.type
_entity_poly.pdbx_seq_one_letter_code
_entity_poly.pdbx_strand_id
1 'polypeptide(L)'
;QTEIRILQQMIEAVETRESDQENKLQTTQSQVDNLAQLVQPLTRSITSLETCHRRQNIHLRGIPEKVGGDALLPLSQLLPSIGLEGGTDQTLPISALRVHKAVATPPGAPRDTIA
;
A
#
# COMPACT_ATOMS: atom_id res chain seq x y z
N GLN A 1 -9.86 -12.28 64.34
CA GLN A 1 -8.47 -11.82 64.12
C GLN A 1 -7.80 -12.55 62.95
N THR A 2 -8.05 -13.84 62.74
CA THR A 2 -7.53 -14.65 61.62
C THR A 2 -7.99 -14.17 60.24
N GLU A 3 -9.27 -13.84 60.06
CA GLU A 3 -9.81 -13.37 58.76
C GLU A 3 -9.21 -12.03 58.32
N ILE A 4 -8.98 -11.10 59.26
CA ILE A 4 -8.34 -9.81 58.97
C ILE A 4 -6.92 -10.04 58.44
N ARG A 5 -6.17 -10.97 59.02
CA ARG A 5 -4.81 -11.30 58.59
C ARG A 5 -4.78 -11.94 57.19
N ILE A 6 -5.77 -12.78 56.88
CA ILE A 6 -5.92 -13.38 55.54
C ILE A 6 -6.23 -12.28 54.50
N LEU A 7 -7.15 -11.36 54.82
CA LEU A 7 -7.47 -10.24 53.93
C LEU A 7 -6.27 -9.33 53.70
N GLN A 8 -5.47 -9.04 54.74
CA GLN A 8 -4.23 -8.27 54.61
C GLN A 8 -3.23 -8.94 53.66
N GLN A 9 -3.02 -10.24 53.79
CA GLN A 9 -2.13 -10.99 52.88
C GLN A 9 -2.65 -11.01 51.44
N MET A 10 -3.97 -11.09 51.24
CA MET A 10 -4.57 -11.01 49.91
C MET A 10 -4.38 -9.63 49.28
N ILE A 11 -4.51 -8.56 50.07
CA ILE A 11 -4.28 -7.19 49.58
C ILE A 11 -2.83 -7.00 49.14
N GLU A 12 -1.85 -7.38 49.97
CA GLU A 12 -0.42 -7.30 49.60
C GLU A 12 -0.11 -8.12 48.33
N ALA A 13 -0.71 -9.31 48.21
CA ALA A 13 -0.54 -10.15 47.01
C ALA A 13 -1.17 -9.53 45.75
N VAL A 14 -2.26 -8.78 45.89
CA VAL A 14 -2.88 -8.06 44.77
C VAL A 14 -2.07 -6.83 44.39
N GLU A 15 -1.61 -6.05 45.36
CA GLU A 15 -0.80 -4.84 45.13
C GLU A 15 0.52 -5.17 44.42
N THR A 16 1.21 -6.23 44.86
CA THR A 16 2.43 -6.71 44.19
C THR A 16 2.16 -7.16 42.76
N ARG A 17 1.06 -7.89 42.53
CA ARG A 17 0.67 -8.32 41.18
C ARG A 17 0.30 -7.14 40.28
N GLU A 18 -0.39 -6.14 40.81
CA GLU A 18 -0.78 -4.93 40.08
C GLU A 18 0.47 -4.14 39.67
N SER A 19 1.41 -3.94 40.59
CA SER A 19 2.69 -3.30 40.30
C SER A 19 3.48 -4.03 39.20
N ASP A 20 3.54 -5.37 39.26
CA ASP A 20 4.18 -6.17 38.22
C ASP A 20 3.48 -6.03 36.84
N GLN A 21 2.15 -5.93 36.85
CA GLN A 21 1.36 -5.75 35.63
C GLN A 21 1.56 -4.35 35.03
N GLU A 22 1.59 -3.31 35.86
CA GLU A 22 1.87 -1.94 35.43
C GLU A 22 3.26 -1.84 34.78
N ASN A 23 4.29 -2.45 35.40
CA ASN A 23 5.63 -2.47 34.84
C ASN A 23 5.69 -3.19 33.48
N LYS A 24 4.96 -4.29 33.33
CA LYS A 24 4.86 -5.01 32.05
C LYS A 24 4.12 -4.19 30.99
N LEU A 25 3.04 -3.51 31.37
CA LEU A 25 2.30 -2.62 30.48
C LEU A 25 3.17 -1.44 30.02
N GLN A 26 3.89 -0.80 30.93
CA GLN A 26 4.83 0.28 30.62
C GLN A 26 5.89 -0.17 29.60
N THR A 27 6.45 -1.36 29.82
CA THR A 27 7.47 -1.94 28.92
C THR A 27 6.88 -2.25 27.55
N THR A 28 5.70 -2.85 27.51
CA THR A 28 5.01 -3.22 26.27
C THR A 28 4.62 -1.97 25.47
N GLN A 29 4.12 -0.93 26.15
CA GLN A 29 3.78 0.34 25.52
C GLN A 29 5.01 0.99 24.89
N SER A 30 6.14 1.00 25.60
CA SER A 30 7.41 1.51 25.07
C SER A 30 7.87 0.73 23.83
N GLN A 31 7.68 -0.59 23.80
CA GLN A 31 7.99 -1.40 22.62
C GLN A 31 7.07 -1.09 21.43
N VAL A 32 5.77 -0.90 21.68
CA VAL A 32 4.81 -0.51 20.64
C VAL A 32 5.18 0.85 20.05
N ASP A 33 5.53 1.83 20.89
CA ASP A 33 5.93 3.16 20.42
C ASP A 33 7.21 3.11 19.57
N ASN A 34 8.20 2.30 19.97
CA ASN A 34 9.41 2.08 19.19
C ASN A 34 9.10 1.43 17.83
N LEU A 35 8.21 0.43 17.79
CA LEU A 35 7.80 -0.20 16.54
C LEU A 35 7.05 0.79 15.65
N ALA A 36 6.17 1.63 16.22
CA ALA A 36 5.45 2.66 15.47
C ALA A 36 6.42 3.67 14.83
N GLN A 37 7.47 4.06 15.56
CA GLN A 37 8.53 4.94 15.03
C GLN A 37 9.33 4.31 13.88
N LEU A 38 9.46 2.98 13.84
CA LEU A 38 10.11 2.28 12.72
C LEU A 38 9.17 2.08 11.52
N VAL A 39 7.89 1.80 11.77
CA VAL A 39 6.91 1.54 10.70
C VAL A 39 6.58 2.80 9.90
N GLN A 40 6.49 3.97 10.54
CA GLN A 40 6.18 5.23 9.85
C GLN A 40 7.17 5.58 8.71
N PRO A 41 8.50 5.62 8.92
CA PRO A 41 9.44 5.94 7.86
C PRO A 41 9.47 4.87 6.77
N LEU A 42 9.34 3.59 7.12
CA LEU A 42 9.24 2.50 6.14
C LEU A 42 8.02 2.68 5.22
N THR A 43 6.86 3.00 5.80
CA THR A 43 5.64 3.26 5.04
C THR A 43 5.83 4.43 4.07
N ARG A 44 6.45 5.52 4.53
CA ARG A 44 6.76 6.67 3.66
C ARG A 44 7.71 6.29 2.52
N SER A 45 8.73 5.49 2.80
CA SER A 45 9.66 5.00 1.78
C SER A 45 8.98 4.11 0.74
N ILE A 46 8.10 3.20 1.18
CA ILE A 46 7.30 2.36 0.28
C ILE A 46 6.43 3.23 -0.63
N THR A 47 5.68 4.18 -0.07
CA THR A 47 4.83 5.09 -0.87
C THR A 47 5.66 5.91 -1.86
N SER A 48 6.84 6.37 -1.45
CA SER A 48 7.77 7.10 -2.33
C SER A 48 8.27 6.22 -3.48
N LEU A 49 8.66 4.98 -3.18
CA LEU A 49 9.09 4.00 -4.19
C LEU A 49 7.96 3.65 -5.16
N GLU A 50 6.75 3.38 -4.65
CA GLU A 50 5.58 3.13 -5.50
C GLU A 50 5.27 4.32 -6.40
N THR A 51 5.33 5.55 -5.86
CA THR A 51 5.10 6.77 -6.64
C THR A 51 6.17 6.93 -7.71
N CYS A 52 7.45 6.73 -7.36
CA CYS A 52 8.55 6.78 -8.31
C CYS A 52 8.36 5.78 -9.45
N HIS A 53 7.97 4.54 -9.12
CA HIS A 53 7.67 3.50 -10.10
C HIS A 53 6.47 3.86 -10.98
N ARG A 54 5.37 4.37 -10.40
CA ARG A 54 4.16 4.74 -11.15
C ARG A 54 4.30 6.00 -11.99
N ARG A 55 5.26 6.89 -11.72
CA ARG A 55 5.47 8.13 -12.50
C ARG A 55 5.72 7.88 -13.98
N GLN A 56 6.26 6.72 -14.32
CA GLN A 56 6.54 6.33 -15.71
C GLN A 56 5.39 5.54 -16.33
N ASN A 57 4.36 5.19 -15.55
CA ASN A 57 3.26 4.36 -16.01
C ASN A 57 2.09 5.23 -16.48
N ILE A 58 1.51 4.87 -17.62
CA ILE A 58 0.26 5.41 -18.13
C ILE A 58 -0.85 4.38 -17.91
N HIS A 59 -1.94 4.80 -17.29
CA HIS A 59 -3.13 3.97 -17.10
C HIS A 59 -4.17 4.28 -18.17
N LEU A 60 -4.49 3.30 -19.00
CA LEU A 60 -5.54 3.38 -20.00
C LEU A 60 -6.75 2.59 -19.54
N ARG A 61 -7.87 3.28 -19.33
CA ARG A 61 -9.14 2.67 -18.92
C ARG A 61 -10.07 2.49 -20.10
N GLY A 62 -10.96 1.50 -20.02
CA GLY A 62 -12.01 1.32 -21.02
C GLY A 62 -11.54 0.71 -22.34
N ILE A 63 -10.28 0.28 -22.48
CA ILE A 63 -9.79 -0.42 -23.67
C ILE A 63 -10.41 -1.83 -23.68
N PRO A 64 -11.23 -2.18 -24.70
CA PRO A 64 -11.87 -3.49 -24.79
C PRO A 64 -10.88 -4.64 -24.63
N GLU A 65 -11.27 -5.67 -23.91
CA GLU A 65 -10.47 -6.90 -23.78
C GLU A 65 -10.38 -7.58 -25.16
N LYS A 66 -9.25 -7.41 -25.85
CA LYS A 66 -8.97 -8.19 -27.06
C LYS A 66 -8.54 -9.59 -26.64
N VAL A 67 -9.23 -10.60 -27.16
CA VAL A 67 -8.84 -12.01 -27.01
C VAL A 67 -7.61 -12.25 -27.90
N GLY A 68 -6.40 -12.20 -27.31
CA GLY A 68 -5.17 -12.65 -27.97
C GLY A 68 -4.41 -11.64 -28.85
N GLY A 69 -4.53 -10.33 -28.59
CA GLY A 69 -3.77 -9.29 -29.33
C GLY A 69 -2.74 -8.56 -28.48
N ASP A 70 -1.70 -8.03 -29.12
CA ASP A 70 -0.66 -7.19 -28.52
C ASP A 70 -1.28 -5.93 -27.87
N ALA A 71 -1.03 -5.73 -26.58
CA ALA A 71 -1.54 -4.60 -25.81
C ALA A 71 -0.92 -3.26 -26.24
N LEU A 72 0.17 -3.29 -27.02
CA LEU A 72 0.80 -2.11 -27.63
C LEU A 72 0.04 -1.55 -28.84
N LEU A 73 -0.76 -2.38 -29.53
CA LEU A 73 -1.45 -1.96 -30.75
C LEU A 73 -2.57 -0.93 -30.50
N PRO A 74 -3.38 -1.03 -29.43
CA PRO A 74 -4.29 0.05 -29.06
C PRO A 74 -3.57 1.35 -28.70
N LEU A 75 -2.39 1.27 -28.07
CA LEU A 75 -1.60 2.43 -27.64
C LEU A 75 -1.07 3.25 -28.81
N SER A 76 -0.49 2.59 -29.82
CA SER A 76 0.02 3.24 -31.02
C SER A 76 -1.08 3.85 -31.88
N GLN A 77 -2.32 3.33 -31.78
CA GLN A 77 -3.49 3.89 -32.46
C GLN A 77 -4.13 5.05 -31.68
N LEU A 78 -4.15 4.99 -30.34
CA LEU A 78 -4.77 6.00 -29.48
C LEU A 78 -3.95 7.29 -29.39
N LEU A 79 -2.64 7.18 -29.18
CA LEU A 79 -1.81 8.34 -28.87
C LEU A 79 -1.80 9.42 -29.98
N PRO A 80 -1.74 9.08 -31.28
CA PRO A 80 -1.89 10.07 -32.35
C PRO A 80 -3.28 10.73 -32.39
N SER A 81 -4.33 10.00 -32.00
CA SER A 81 -5.72 10.49 -32.04
C SER A 81 -6.10 11.41 -30.87
N ILE A 82 -5.39 11.31 -29.74
CA ILE A 82 -5.66 12.12 -28.54
C ILE A 82 -5.07 13.53 -28.65
N GLY A 83 -4.22 13.80 -29.64
CA GLY A 83 -3.69 15.14 -29.88
C GLY A 83 -3.01 15.71 -28.63
N LEU A 84 -1.89 15.10 -28.21
CA LEU A 84 -1.05 15.72 -27.19
C LEU A 84 -0.56 17.06 -27.74
N GLU A 85 -1.09 18.17 -27.20
CA GLU A 85 -0.78 19.53 -27.63
C GLU A 85 0.70 19.83 -27.39
N GLY A 86 1.48 19.60 -28.44
CA GLY A 86 2.94 19.65 -28.44
C GLY A 86 3.41 19.11 -29.78
N GLY A 87 2.97 19.79 -30.84
CA GLY A 87 3.07 19.32 -32.21
C GLY A 87 4.45 18.81 -32.58
N THR A 88 4.48 17.60 -33.11
CA THR A 88 5.35 17.26 -34.24
C THR A 88 4.60 16.21 -35.07
N ASP A 89 4.61 16.37 -36.39
CA ASP A 89 4.25 15.34 -37.38
C ASP A 89 5.20 14.10 -37.31
N GLN A 90 5.86 13.89 -36.18
CA GLN A 90 6.73 12.76 -35.93
C GLN A 90 5.98 11.76 -35.08
N THR A 91 5.66 10.61 -35.69
CA THR A 91 5.40 9.38 -34.94
C THR A 91 6.66 9.03 -34.16
N LEU A 92 6.79 9.56 -32.94
CA LEU A 92 7.83 9.13 -32.03
C LEU A 92 7.55 7.66 -31.69
N PRO A 93 8.54 6.76 -31.83
CA PRO A 93 8.35 5.36 -31.46
C PRO A 93 8.05 5.29 -29.95
N ILE A 94 6.84 4.87 -29.61
CA ILE A 94 6.44 4.65 -28.22
C ILE A 94 7.22 3.44 -27.73
N SER A 95 8.23 3.69 -26.90
CA SER A 95 8.98 2.64 -26.21
C SER A 95 8.38 2.48 -24.81
N ALA A 96 7.59 1.43 -24.61
CA ALA A 96 7.11 1.03 -23.30
C ALA A 96 7.94 -0.16 -22.81
N LEU A 97 8.45 -0.08 -21.58
CA LEU A 97 9.24 -1.17 -20.99
C LEU A 97 8.40 -2.43 -20.80
N ARG A 98 7.11 -2.26 -20.43
CA ARG A 98 6.16 -3.35 -20.25
C ARG A 98 4.73 -2.85 -20.35
N VAL A 99 3.92 -3.49 -21.18
CA VAL A 99 2.47 -3.25 -21.24
C VAL A 99 1.71 -4.47 -20.73
N HIS A 100 0.78 -4.26 -19.81
CA HIS A 100 -0.02 -5.35 -19.25
C HIS A 100 -1.40 -4.88 -18.76
N LYS A 101 -2.32 -5.83 -18.59
CA LYS A 101 -3.62 -5.59 -17.96
C LYS A 101 -3.49 -5.64 -16.44
N ALA A 102 -4.14 -4.72 -15.74
CA ALA A 102 -4.26 -4.72 -14.30
C ALA A 102 -4.99 -5.98 -13.82
N VAL A 103 -4.54 -6.54 -12.70
CA VAL A 103 -5.09 -7.79 -12.16
C VAL A 103 -6.48 -7.59 -11.54
N ALA A 104 -6.72 -6.42 -10.95
CA ALA A 104 -7.99 -6.09 -10.29
C ALA A 104 -8.84 -5.19 -11.17
N THR A 105 -10.06 -5.62 -11.50
CA THR A 105 -11.05 -4.79 -12.20
C THR A 105 -12.46 -5.23 -11.76
N PRO A 106 -13.41 -4.30 -11.62
CA PRO A 106 -14.80 -4.65 -11.31
C PRO A 106 -15.38 -5.65 -12.33
N PRO A 107 -16.21 -6.61 -11.90
CA PRO A 107 -16.84 -7.56 -12.81
C PRO A 107 -17.72 -6.81 -13.83
N GLY A 108 -17.54 -7.12 -15.11
CA GLY A 108 -18.28 -6.49 -16.21
C GLY A 108 -17.60 -5.28 -16.86
N ALA A 109 -16.47 -4.80 -16.33
CA ALA A 109 -15.68 -3.73 -16.94
C ALA A 109 -14.37 -4.28 -17.56
N PRO A 110 -13.88 -3.69 -18.68
CA PRO A 110 -12.58 -4.04 -19.23
C PRO A 110 -11.45 -3.62 -18.27
N ARG A 111 -10.38 -4.42 -18.19
CA ARG A 111 -9.25 -4.14 -17.29
C ARG A 111 -8.43 -2.96 -17.78
N ASP A 112 -7.95 -2.17 -16.82
CA ASP A 112 -7.01 -1.09 -17.06
C ASP A 112 -5.74 -1.65 -17.72
N THR A 113 -5.22 -0.93 -18.70
CA THR A 113 -3.93 -1.24 -19.34
C THR A 113 -2.88 -0.33 -18.75
N ILE A 114 -1.81 -0.91 -18.22
CA ILE A 114 -0.67 -0.19 -17.64
C ILE A 114 0.49 -0.34 -18.61
N ALA A 115 1.03 0.79 -19.05
CA ALA A 115 2.11 0.89 -20.03
C ALA A 115 3.23 1.81 -19.56
#